data_AF-A0A5E4TCM6-F1
#
_entry.id   AF-A0A5E4TCM6-F1
#
_cell.length_a   1.000
_cell.length_b   1.000
_cell.length_c   1.000
_cell.angle_alpha   90.00
_cell.angle_beta   90.00
_cell.angle_gamma   90.00
#
_symmetry.space_group_name_H-M   'P 1'
#
loop_
_entity.id
_entity.type
_entity.pdbx_description
1 polymer ?
#
loop_
_entity_poly.entity_id
_entity_poly.type
_entity_poly.pdbx_seq_one_letter_code
_entity_poly.pdbx_strand_id
1 'polypeptide(L)' 'MLTLSKQAILAAIYRVIRNDDDLPSDAIINALLARELVCRVGERLELTPYGRSYCRSAYVPAWC' A
#
# COMPACT_ATOMS: atom_id res chain seq x y z
N MET A 1 7.46 4.68 15.81
CA MET A 1 6.90 3.75 14.81
C MET A 1 5.52 4.27 14.40
N LEU A 2 5.30 4.60 13.14
CA LEU A 2 3.95 4.95 12.65
C LEU A 2 3.07 3.68 12.68
N THR A 3 2.14 3.63 13.62
CA THR A 3 1.08 2.64 13.66
C THR A 3 0.01 3.04 12.65
N LEU A 4 0.24 2.70 11.37
CA LEU A 4 -0.75 2.88 10.33
C LEU A 4 -1.88 1.87 10.54
N SER A 5 -3.12 2.36 10.55
CA SER A 5 -4.30 1.50 10.55
C SER A 5 -4.37 0.69 9.25
N LYS A 6 -5.06 -0.46 9.29
CA LYS A 6 -5.27 -1.29 8.08
C LYS A 6 -5.87 -0.47 6.93
N GLN A 7 -6.80 0.43 7.22
CA GLN A 7 -7.40 1.33 6.23
C GLN A 7 -6.41 2.35 5.66
N ALA A 8 -5.54 2.94 6.48
CA ALA A 8 -4.53 3.88 6.02
C ALA A 8 -3.51 3.20 5.08
N ILE A 9 -3.11 1.96 5.40
CA ILE A 9 -2.24 1.15 4.54
C ILE A 9 -2.90 0.88 3.19
N LEU A 10 -4.17 0.49 3.19
CA LEU A 10 -4.91 0.21 1.95
C LEU A 10 -5.10 1.46 1.09
N ALA A 11 -5.46 2.59 1.70
CA ALA A 11 -5.61 3.86 1.00
C ALA A 11 -4.30 4.31 0.37
N ALA A 12 -3.18 4.17 1.09
CA ALA A 12 -1.85 4.50 0.58
C ALA A 12 -1.43 3.58 -0.57
N ILE A 13 -1.65 2.27 -0.44
CA ILE A 13 -1.40 1.32 -1.54
C ILE A 13 -2.26 1.69 -2.77
N TYR A 14 -3.52 2.04 -2.57
CA TYR A 14 -4.42 2.38 -3.68
C TYR A 14 -3.97 3.64 -4.42
N ARG A 15 -3.50 4.66 -3.70
CA ARG A 15 -2.92 5.88 -4.28
C ARG A 15 -1.66 5.57 -5.08
N VAL A 16 -0.80 4.69 -4.57
CA VAL A 16 0.42 4.23 -5.26
C VAL A 16 0.07 3.51 -6.57
N ILE A 17 -0.93 2.61 -6.59
CA ILE A 17 -1.36 1.91 -7.81
C ILE A 17 -1.96 2.88 -8.82
N ARG A 18 -2.80 3.81 -8.36
CA ARG A 18 -3.52 4.74 -9.25
C ARG A 18 -2.63 5.82 -9.85
N ASN A 19 -1.37 5.94 -9.41
CA ASN A 19 -0.52 7.09 -9.74
C ASN A 19 -1.29 8.41 -9.57
N ASP A 20 -2.03 8.52 -8.46
CA ASP A 20 -2.70 9.78 -8.13
C ASP A 20 -1.64 10.83 -7.83
N ASP A 21 -1.87 12.07 -8.28
CA ASP A 21 -0.97 13.22 -8.00
C ASP A 21 -0.79 13.46 -6.48
N ASP A 22 -1.71 12.94 -5.66
CA ASP A 22 -1.67 12.97 -4.20
C ASP A 22 -0.97 11.73 -3.62
N LEU A 23 0.31 11.55 -4.02
CA LEU A 23 1.19 10.51 -3.50
C LEU A 23 1.21 10.58 -1.96
N PRO A 24 1.11 9.43 -1.27
CA PRO A 24 1.18 9.41 0.19
C PRO A 24 2.53 9.96 0.65
N SER A 25 2.56 10.60 1.82
CA SER A 25 3.79 11.20 2.35
C SER A 25 4.93 10.19 2.44
N ASP A 26 6.18 10.66 2.36
CA ASP A 26 7.37 9.80 2.41
C ASP A 26 7.39 8.89 3.65
N ALA A 27 6.86 9.35 4.78
CA ALA A 27 6.77 8.54 5.99
C ALA A 27 5.86 7.31 5.80
N ILE A 28 4.77 7.46 5.05
CA ILE A 28 3.85 6.37 4.70
C ILE A 28 4.51 5.44 3.67
N ILE A 29 5.17 6.00 2.64
CA ILE A 29 5.89 5.20 1.64
C ILE A 29 6.97 4.34 2.31
N ASN A 30 7.80 4.94 3.18
CA ASN A 30 8.82 4.21 3.94
C ASN A 30 8.21 3.14 4.84
N ALA A 31 7.03 3.40 5.42
CA ALA A 31 6.32 2.43 6.24
C ALA A 31 5.72 1.25 5.43
N LEU A 32 5.37 1.46 4.16
CA LEU A 32 4.94 0.41 3.23
C LEU A 32 6.14 -0.41 2.72
N LEU A 33 7.26 0.25 2.40
CA LEU A 33 8.52 -0.38 2.02
C LEU A 33 9.07 -1.25 3.15
N ALA A 34 9.07 -0.74 4.38
CA ALA A 34 9.52 -1.48 5.57
C ALA A 34 8.64 -2.70 5.91
N ARG A 35 7.41 -2.75 5.38
CA ARG A 35 6.49 -3.88 5.50
C ARG A 35 6.49 -4.78 4.26
N GLU A 36 7.38 -4.53 3.30
CA GLU A 36 7.48 -5.25 2.04
C GLU A 36 6.17 -5.30 1.25
N LEU A 37 5.28 -4.32 1.45
CA LEU A 37 3.98 -4.24 0.75
C LEU A 37 4.14 -3.63 -0.64
N VAL A 38 5.09 -2.70 -0.78
CA VAL A 38 5.46 -2.08 -2.05
C VAL A 38 6.97 -2.16 -2.21
N CYS A 39 7.45 -2.08 -3.45
CA CYS A 39 8.86 -1.95 -3.79
C CYS A 39 9.05 -0.75 -4.73
N ARG A 40 10.26 -0.18 -4.74
CA ARG A 40 10.62 0.89 -5.67
C ARG A 40 11.23 0.28 -6.93
N VAL A 41 10.63 0.55 -8.09
CA VAL A 41 11.06 0.11 -9.42
C VAL A 41 11.39 1.36 -10.23
N GLY A 42 12.67 1.74 -10.25
CA GLY A 42 13.11 3.02 -10.81
C GLY A 42 12.50 4.19 -10.03
N GLU A 43 11.77 5.06 -10.73
CA GLU A 43 11.07 6.22 -10.13
C GLU A 43 9.65 5.90 -9.66
N ARG A 44 9.17 4.65 -9.87
CA ARG A 44 7.81 4.25 -9.53
C ARG A 44 7.78 3.32 -8.32
N LEU A 45 6.65 3.32 -7.64
CA LEU A 45 6.35 2.34 -6.60
C LEU A 45 5.42 1.28 -7.18
N GLU A 46 5.78 0.02 -7.00
CA GLU A 46 5.00 -1.13 -7.43
C GLU A 46 4.59 -1.99 -6.23
N LEU A 47 3.46 -2.69 -6.38
CA LEU A 47 3.02 -3.66 -5.39
C LEU A 47 3.86 -4.94 -5.44
N THR A 48 4.29 -5.41 -4.28
CA THR A 48 4.86 -6.74 -4.13
C THR A 48 3.76 -7.81 -4.18
N PRO A 49 4.10 -9.10 -4.36
CA PRO A 49 3.15 -10.20 -4.17
C PRO A 49 2.47 -10.18 -2.79
N TYR A 50 3.20 -9.78 -1.74
CA TYR A 50 2.66 -9.61 -0.38
C TYR A 50 1.64 -8.47 -0.30
N GLY A 51 1.96 -7.30 -0.86
CA GLY A 51 1.01 -6.19 -0.91
C GLY A 51 -0.25 -6.51 -1.70
N ARG A 52 -0.13 -7.25 -2.82
CA ARG A 52 -1.29 -7.74 -3.58
C ARG A 52 -2.20 -8.65 -2.73
N SER A 53 -1.61 -9.58 -1.97
CA SER A 53 -2.35 -10.45 -1.05
C SER A 53 -3.01 -9.66 0.09
N TYR A 54 -2.30 -8.65 0.62
CA TYR A 54 -2.81 -7.75 1.64
C TYR A 54 -4.04 -6.97 1.17
N CYS A 55 -4.04 -6.51 -0.09
CA CYS A 55 -5.21 -5.87 -0.68
C CYS A 55 -6.37 -6.84 -0.90
N ARG A 56 -6.11 -8.06 -1.38
CA ARG A 56 -7.15 -9.10 -1.56
C ARG A 56 -7.83 -9.48 -0.25
N SER A 57 -7.06 -9.64 0.83
CA SER A 57 -7.59 -9.95 2.16
C SER A 57 -8.33 -8.78 2.83
N ALA A 58 -8.26 -7.58 2.27
CA ALA A 58 -9.13 -6.46 2.65
C ALA A 58 -10.43 -6.42 1.83
N TYR A 59 -10.39 -6.92 0.60
CA TYR A 59 -11.53 -7.10 -0.28
C TYR A 59 -12.17 -8.49 -0.07
N VAL A 60 -12.43 -8.87 1.17
CA VAL A 60 -13.32 -10.01 1.42
C VAL A 60 -14.73 -9.53 1.02
N PRO A 61 -15.39 -10.13 0.02
CA PRO A 61 -16.78 -9.82 -0.22
C PRO A 61 -17.57 -10.07 1.06
N ALA A 62 -18.44 -9.14 1.45
CA ALA A 62 -19.19 -9.17 2.71
C ALA A 62 -20.22 -10.33 2.84
N TRP A 63 -20.07 -11.38 2.05
CA TRP A 63 -20.98 -12.50 1.87
C TRP A 63 -20.29 -13.84 2.18
N CYS A 64 -19.36 -13.85 3.14
CA CYS A 64 -18.82 -15.07 3.76
C CYS A 64 -19.23 -15.12 5.23
#